data_AF-A0A7J3SCR3-F1
#
_entry.id   AF-A0A7J3SCR3-F1
#
_cell.length_a   1.000
_cell.length_b   1.000
_cell.length_c   1.000
_cell.angle_alpha   90.00
_cell.angle_beta   90.00
_cell.angle_gamma   90.00
#
_symmetry.space_group_name_H-M   'P 1'
#
loop_
_entity.id
_entity.type
_entity.pdbx_description
1 polymer ?
#
loop_
_entity_poly.entity_id
_entity_poly.type
_entity_poly.pdbx_seq_one_letter_code
_entity_poly.pdbx_strand_id
1 'polypeptide(L)' 'LGLDVNMGVFVLAIRRGAKVMIGPKDDERIFDGDILIVRGPIDGLNDLSRIASGEVKDLREVFGDEF' A
#
# COMPACT_ATOMS: atom_id res chain seq x y z
N LEU A 1 -0.58 -1.32 -7.44
CA LEU A 1 -0.29 0.03 -6.85
C LEU A 1 1.21 0.40 -6.86
N GLY A 2 2.13 -0.46 -7.36
CA GLY A 2 3.56 -0.08 -7.51
C GLY A 2 4.19 0.50 -6.23
N LEU A 3 3.79 -0.02 -5.07
CA LEU A 3 4.16 0.55 -3.76
C LEU A 3 5.67 0.47 -3.52
N ASP A 4 6.30 -0.54 -4.10
CA ASP A 4 7.73 -0.80 -4.09
C ASP A 4 8.50 0.26 -4.89
N VAL A 5 8.02 0.59 -6.10
CA VAL A 5 8.66 1.57 -6.99
C VAL A 5 8.45 2.99 -6.47
N ASN A 6 7.25 3.31 -6.01
CA ASN A 6 6.84 4.69 -5.75
C ASN A 6 7.07 5.14 -4.31
N MET A 7 7.09 4.21 -3.35
CA MET A 7 7.25 4.53 -1.92
C MET A 7 8.33 3.69 -1.23
N GLY A 8 8.98 2.76 -1.94
CA GLY A 8 9.90 1.79 -1.33
C GLY A 8 9.23 0.83 -0.35
N VAL A 9 7.90 0.65 -0.45
CA VAL A 9 7.12 -0.19 0.46
C VAL A 9 6.83 -1.55 -0.17
N PHE A 10 7.21 -2.61 0.54
CA PHE A 10 7.00 -3.99 0.12
C PHE A 10 5.88 -4.63 0.94
N VAL A 11 4.91 -5.20 0.24
CA VAL A 11 3.83 -5.99 0.87
C VAL A 11 4.32 -7.42 1.09
N LEU A 12 4.42 -7.82 2.36
CA LEU A 12 4.84 -9.16 2.77
C LEU A 12 3.66 -10.11 2.83
N ALA A 13 2.50 -9.62 3.27
CA ALA A 13 1.27 -10.39 3.33
C ALA A 13 0.03 -9.50 3.29
N ILE A 14 -1.08 -10.10 2.84
CA ILE A 14 -2.43 -9.53 2.89
C ILE A 14 -3.31 -10.47 3.70
N ARG A 15 -3.96 -9.95 4.74
CA ARG A 15 -5.02 -10.66 5.46
C ARG A 15 -6.37 -10.11 5.02
N ARG A 16 -7.20 -10.99 4.45
CA ARG A 16 -8.56 -10.71 3.99
C ARG A 16 -9.55 -11.56 4.79
N GLY A 17 -10.14 -10.96 5.82
CA GLY A 17 -10.97 -11.66 6.81
C GLY A 17 -10.20 -12.77 7.54
N ALA A 18 -10.56 -14.03 7.27
CA ALA A 18 -9.91 -15.21 7.85
C ALA A 18 -8.77 -15.78 7.00
N LYS A 19 -8.57 -15.29 5.77
CA LYS A 19 -7.52 -15.77 4.86
C LYS A 19 -6.27 -14.89 4.97
N VAL A 20 -5.11 -15.51 4.86
CA VAL A 20 -3.81 -14.82 4.77
C VAL A 20 -3.12 -15.26 3.50
N MET A 21 -2.68 -14.29 2.70
CA MET A 21 -1.85 -14.48 1.52
C MET A 21 -0.46 -13.95 1.83
N ILE A 22 0.55 -14.82 1.83
CA ILE A 22 1.95 -14.45 2.04
C ILE A 22 2.62 -14.33 0.68
N GLY A 23 3.41 -13.26 0.48
CA GLY A 23 4.04 -12.97 -0.81
C GLY A 23 2.99 -12.80 -1.91
N PRO A 24 2.08 -11.79 -1.79
CA PRO A 24 1.12 -11.52 -2.85
C PRO A 24 1.86 -11.23 -4.16
N LYS A 25 1.23 -11.58 -5.28
CA LYS A 25 1.77 -11.27 -6.60
C LYS A 25 1.67 -9.76 -6.86
N ASP A 26 2.50 -9.27 -7.77
CA ASP A 26 2.55 -7.84 -8.12
C ASP A 26 1.22 -7.31 -8.70
N ASP A 27 0.39 -8.20 -9.25
CA ASP A 27 -0.94 -7.90 -9.80
C ASP A 27 -2.09 -8.06 -8.78
N GLU A 28 -1.79 -8.46 -7.54
CA GLU A 28 -2.81 -8.60 -6.49
C GLU A 28 -3.43 -7.25 -6.15
N ARG A 29 -4.76 -7.24 -6.04
CA ARG A 29 -5.53 -6.04 -5.72
C ARG A 29 -5.84 -5.99 -4.23
N ILE A 30 -5.69 -4.79 -3.67
CA ILE A 30 -6.07 -4.47 -2.30
C ILE A 30 -7.53 -4.01 -2.30
N PHE A 31 -8.32 -4.50 -1.36
CA PHE A 31 -9.72 -4.12 -1.18
C PHE A 31 -9.96 -3.56 0.22
N ASP A 32 -11.11 -2.90 0.40
CA ASP A 32 -11.54 -2.44 1.71
C ASP A 32 -11.61 -3.60 2.72
N GLY A 33 -11.17 -3.32 3.95
CA GLY A 33 -11.04 -4.31 5.02
C GLY A 33 -9.82 -5.23 4.93
N ASP A 34 -8.97 -5.11 3.90
CA ASP A 34 -7.68 -5.81 3.88
C ASP A 34 -6.73 -5.25 4.94
N ILE A 35 -6.00 -6.14 5.60
CA ILE A 35 -4.91 -5.79 6.50
C ILE A 35 -3.59 -6.14 5.81
N LEU A 36 -2.78 -5.12 5.53
CA LEU A 36 -1.48 -5.28 4.89
C LEU A 36 -0.38 -5.40 5.93
N ILE A 37 0.47 -6.40 5.78
CA ILE A 37 1.75 -6.48 6.50
C ILE A 37 2.83 -6.01 5.54
N VAL A 38 3.44 -4.88 5.85
CA VAL A 38 4.37 -4.19 4.96
C VAL A 38 5.69 -3.88 5.65
N ARG A 39 6.73 -3.60 4.85
CA ARG A 39 8.00 -3.03 5.31
C ARG A 39 8.48 -1.97 4.33
N GLY A 40 9.22 -0.99 4.82
CA GLY A 40 9.79 0.07 3.98
C GLY A 40 10.37 1.21 4.80
N PRO A 41 10.84 2.27 4.13
CA PRO A 41 11.21 3.54 4.76
C PRO A 41 10.03 4.14 5.53
N ILE A 42 10.30 4.85 6.63
CA ILE A 42 9.25 5.42 7.47
C ILE A 42 8.33 6.38 6.70
N ASP A 43 8.90 7.18 5.79
CA ASP A 43 8.13 8.14 4.99
C ASP A 43 7.13 7.42 4.08
N GLY A 44 7.58 6.40 3.34
CA GLY A 44 6.70 5.60 2.49
C GLY A 44 5.62 4.83 3.26
N LEU A 45 5.93 4.38 4.49
CA LEU A 45 4.93 3.76 5.37
C LEU A 45 3.88 4.78 5.85
N ASN A 46 4.30 6.01 6.15
CA ASN A 46 3.39 7.08 6.52
C ASN A 46 2.48 7.47 5.35
N ASP A 47 3.04 7.60 4.14
CA ASP A 47 2.26 7.90 2.93
C ASP A 47 1.25 6.78 2.63
N LEU A 48 1.67 5.51 2.71
CA LEU A 48 0.75 4.38 2.56
C LEU A 48 -0.40 4.44 3.57
N SER A 49 -0.10 4.78 4.83
CA SER A 49 -1.10 4.89 5.89
C SER A 49 -2.14 5.98 5.59
N ARG A 50 -1.68 7.15 5.13
CA ARG A 50 -2.56 8.28 4.76
C ARG A 50 -3.42 7.97 3.54
N ILE A 51 -2.87 7.25 2.56
CA ILE A 51 -3.63 6.80 1.39
C ILE A 51 -4.69 5.76 1.82
N ALA A 52 -4.28 4.75 2.59
CA ALA A 52 -5.17 3.66 2.99
C ALA A 52 -6.29 4.12 3.95
N SER A 53 -6.07 5.17 4.73
CA SER A 53 -7.09 5.77 5.60
C SER A 53 -8.09 6.66 4.86
N GLY A 54 -7.83 6.97 3.58
CA GLY A 54 -8.63 7.90 2.79
C GLY A 54 -8.40 9.38 3.15
N GLU A 55 -7.34 9.69 3.91
CA GLU A 55 -6.91 11.08 4.14
C GLU A 55 -6.48 11.73 2.82
N VAL A 56 -5.74 10.98 2.01
CA VAL A 56 -5.34 11.39 0.65
C VAL A 56 -6.47 11.04 -0.31
N LYS A 57 -7.10 12.06 -0.90
CA LYS A 57 -8.17 11.88 -1.90
C LYS A 57 -7.64 11.85 -3.33
N ASP A 58 -6.47 12.43 -3.54
CA ASP A 58 -5.79 12.48 -4.81
C ASP A 58 -4.34 12.04 -4.65
N LEU A 59 -3.94 10.97 -5.34
CA LEU A 59 -2.59 10.42 -5.22
C LEU A 59 -1.49 11.40 -5.66
N ARG A 60 -1.83 12.41 -6.47
CA ARG A 60 -0.92 13.50 -6.85
C ARG A 60 -0.47 14.34 -5.65
N GLU A 61 -1.22 14.35 -4.55
CA GLU A 61 -0.81 15.01 -3.31
C GLU A 61 0.41 14.34 -2.66
N VAL A 62 0.65 13.06 -2.97
CA VAL A 62 1.79 12.28 -2.45
C VAL A 62 2.89 12.17 -3.50
N PHE A 63 2.53 11.95 -4.76
CA PHE A 63 3.51 11.65 -5.81
C PHE A 63 3.79 12.78 -6.80
N GLY A 64 3.05 13.89 -6.70
CA GLY A 64 3.12 15.00 -7.66
C GLY A 64 2.39 14.72 -8.97
N ASP A 65 2.51 15.65 -9.92
CA ASP A 65 1.82 15.62 -11.22
C ASP A 65 2.46 14.67 -12.25
N GLU A 66 3.61 14.06 -11.93
CA GLU A 66 4.33 13.13 -12.81
C GLU A 66 3.83 11.67 -12.70
N PHE A 67 2.74 11.46 -11.95
CA PHE A 67 2.11 10.17 -11.70
C PHE A 67 0.89 9.90 -12.59
#